data_AF-A0A0D0DKM6-F1
#
_entry.id   AF-A0A0D0DKM6-F1
#
_cell.length_a   1.000
_cell.length_b   1.000
_cell.length_c   1.000
_cell.angle_alpha   90.00
_cell.angle_beta   90.00
_cell.angle_gamma   90.00
#
_symmetry.space_group_name_H-M   'P 1'
#
loop_
_entity.id
_entity.type
_entity.pdbx_description
1 polymer ?
#
loop_
_entity_poly.entity_id
_entity_poly.type
_entity_poly.pdbx_seq_one_letter_code
_entity_poly.pdbx_strand_id
1 'polypeptide(L)'
;VAQIRAIFTLPRQFGQYPRPLAYAEWFTPLTGLDRVIGMHQISRSTRHHRYNAAIVHVDEIVRPCHLIPKMGHECDHSWTSDNVYELANTFFFNDFIDIDLFLLTFFLQNRAISSTVSKKPSAELR
;
A
#
# COMPACT_ATOMS: atom_id res chain seq x y z
N VAL A 1 -1.97 0.91 1.11
CA VAL A 1 -1.04 1.58 0.17
C VAL A 1 -1.56 1.33 -1.23
N ALA A 2 -1.57 2.35 -2.09
CA ALA A 2 -2.08 2.26 -3.46
C ALA A 2 -1.32 3.21 -4.39
N GLN A 3 -1.31 2.92 -5.69
CA GLN A 3 -0.89 3.84 -6.73
C GLN A 3 -2.13 4.54 -7.31
N ILE A 4 -2.15 5.87 -7.30
CA ILE A 4 -3.21 6.64 -7.94
C ILE A 4 -2.92 6.76 -9.43
N ARG A 5 -3.83 6.30 -10.29
CA ARG A 5 -3.68 6.36 -11.75
C ARG A 5 -4.40 7.56 -12.36
N ALA A 6 -5.50 7.97 -11.75
CA ALA A 6 -6.30 9.09 -12.21
C ALA A 6 -7.05 9.72 -11.05
N ILE A 7 -7.22 11.05 -11.10
CA ILE A 7 -8.13 11.82 -10.28
C ILE A 7 -9.14 12.47 -11.22
N PHE A 8 -10.43 12.33 -10.93
CA PHE A 8 -11.49 12.76 -11.83
C PHE A 8 -12.76 13.17 -11.08
N THR A 9 -13.58 14.00 -11.72
CA THR A 9 -14.96 14.26 -11.31
C THR A 9 -15.90 13.39 -12.14
N LEU A 10 -17.01 12.96 -11.55
CA LEU A 10 -17.97 12.13 -12.27
C LEU A 10 -18.69 12.99 -13.34
N PRO A 11 -18.68 12.58 -14.62
CA PRO A 11 -19.42 13.30 -15.65
C PRO A 11 -20.91 13.38 -15.30
N ARG A 12 -21.54 14.53 -15.56
CA ARG A 12 -22.94 14.81 -15.16
C ARG A 12 -23.95 13.74 -15.61
N GLN A 13 -23.69 13.07 -16.72
CA GLN A 13 -24.52 11.99 -17.26
C GLN A 13 -24.60 10.74 -16.37
N PHE A 14 -23.64 10.55 -15.46
CA PHE A 14 -23.60 9.44 -14.50
C PHE A 14 -24.07 9.86 -13.09
N GLY A 15 -24.61 11.08 -12.96
CA GLY A 15 -25.02 11.68 -11.70
C GLY A 15 -24.14 12.85 -11.30
N GLN A 16 -24.62 13.63 -10.33
CA GLN A 16 -23.84 14.70 -9.73
C GLN A 16 -23.18 14.16 -8.47
N TYR A 17 -21.85 14.13 -8.48
CA TYR A 17 -21.07 13.77 -7.32
C TYR A 17 -20.17 14.96 -6.92
N PRO A 18 -20.37 15.57 -5.74
CA PRO A 18 -19.75 16.84 -5.40
C PRO A 18 -18.26 16.74 -5.06
N ARG A 19 -17.75 15.53 -4.75
CA ARG A 19 -16.36 15.33 -4.34
C ARG A 19 -15.55 14.66 -5.45
N PRO A 20 -14.27 15.03 -5.67
CA PRO A 20 -13.43 14.34 -6.63
C PRO A 20 -13.20 12.87 -6.21
N LEU A 21 -13.00 12.03 -7.23
CA LEU A 21 -12.76 10.60 -7.11
C LEU A 21 -11.33 10.29 -7.59
N ALA A 22 -10.77 9.19 -7.09
CA ALA A 22 -9.49 8.67 -7.53
C ALA A 22 -9.61 7.19 -7.91
N TYR A 23 -9.02 6.81 -9.05
CA TYR A 23 -8.79 5.42 -9.39
C TYR A 23 -7.47 4.96 -8.79
N ALA A 24 -7.54 4.00 -7.87
CA ALA A 24 -6.42 3.51 -7.09
C ALA A 24 -6.18 2.03 -7.36
N GLU A 25 -4.94 1.66 -7.64
CA GLU A 25 -4.49 0.28 -7.74
C GLU A 25 -3.78 -0.11 -6.43
N TRP A 26 -4.29 -1.15 -5.76
CA TRP A 26 -3.83 -1.55 -4.44
C TRP A 26 -2.50 -2.30 -4.47
N PHE A 27 -1.65 -2.02 -3.50
CA PHE A 27 -0.57 -2.91 -3.10
C PHE A 27 -1.05 -3.91 -2.05
N THR A 28 -0.28 -4.96 -1.82
CA THR A 28 -0.51 -5.91 -0.73
C THR A 28 -0.48 -5.20 0.63
N PRO A 29 -1.24 -5.69 1.62
CA PRO A 29 -1.19 -5.16 2.98
C PRO A 29 0.25 -5.15 3.54
N LEU A 30 0.53 -4.19 4.43
CA LEU A 30 1.82 -4.10 5.11
C LEU A 30 1.92 -5.25 6.14
N THR A 31 2.58 -6.35 5.78
CA THR A 31 2.69 -7.54 6.63
C THR A 31 4.14 -7.87 6.95
N GLY A 32 4.50 -7.74 8.23
CA GLY A 32 5.85 -8.03 8.72
C GLY A 32 6.92 -7.11 8.13
N LEU A 33 8.12 -7.18 8.68
CA LEU A 33 9.27 -6.42 8.21
C LEU A 33 10.29 -7.37 7.59
N ASP A 34 10.95 -6.90 6.53
CA ASP A 34 12.18 -7.54 6.07
C ASP A 34 13.22 -7.48 7.19
N ARG A 35 13.85 -8.62 7.51
CA ARG A 35 14.73 -8.73 8.69
C ARG A 35 16.03 -7.97 8.55
N VAL A 36 16.47 -7.70 7.32
CA VAL A 36 17.74 -7.02 7.04
C VAL A 36 17.49 -5.53 6.83
N ILE A 37 16.51 -5.19 6.01
CA ILE A 37 16.22 -3.80 5.65
C ILE A 37 15.40 -3.09 6.72
N GLY A 38 14.60 -3.82 7.50
CA GLY A 38 13.72 -3.25 8.52
C GLY A 38 12.51 -2.51 7.96
N MET A 39 12.20 -2.66 6.68
CA MET A 39 11.04 -2.05 6.00
C MET A 39 10.01 -3.12 5.61
N HIS A 40 8.76 -2.69 5.41
CA HIS A 40 7.75 -3.58 4.84
C HIS A 40 8.02 -3.86 3.36
N GLN A 41 8.01 -5.14 2.98
CA GLN A 41 7.98 -5.52 1.58
C GLN A 41 6.53 -5.63 1.11
N ILE A 42 6.20 -4.94 0.01
CA ILE A 42 4.89 -4.99 -0.63
C ILE A 42 5.02 -5.32 -2.11
N SER A 43 3.94 -5.80 -2.71
CA SER A 43 3.82 -6.08 -4.15
C SER A 43 2.45 -5.61 -4.65
N ARG A 44 2.23 -5.58 -5.96
CA ARG A 44 0.90 -5.25 -6.50
C ARG A 44 -0.12 -6.29 -6.07
N SER A 45 -1.26 -5.84 -5.55
CA SER A 45 -2.37 -6.74 -5.24
C SER A 45 -3.09 -7.12 -6.52
N THR A 46 -3.27 -8.42 -6.75
CA THR A 46 -4.01 -8.93 -7.92
C THR A 46 -5.19 -9.78 -7.48
N ARG A 47 -6.31 -9.65 -8.18
CA ARG A 47 -7.50 -10.51 -8.03
C ARG A 47 -7.92 -11.01 -9.42
N HIS A 48 -8.00 -12.32 -9.60
CA HIS A 48 -8.29 -12.95 -10.90
C HIS A 48 -7.39 -12.44 -12.05
N HIS A 49 -6.08 -12.40 -11.83
CA HIS A 49 -5.07 -11.92 -12.80
C HIS A 49 -5.23 -10.47 -13.26
N ARG A 50 -5.99 -9.65 -12.51
CA ARG A 50 -6.10 -8.21 -12.74
C ARG A 50 -5.64 -7.45 -11.52
N TYR A 51 -5.14 -6.23 -11.71
CA TYR A 51 -4.84 -5.35 -10.59
C TYR A 51 -6.09 -5.15 -9.74
N ASN A 52 -5.93 -5.35 -8.44
CA ASN A 52 -6.97 -5.06 -7.48
C ASN A 52 -7.09 -3.54 -7.41
N ALA A 53 -8.16 -2.99 -7.97
CA ALA A 53 -8.37 -1.56 -8.07
C ALA A 53 -9.71 -1.14 -7.47
N ALA A 54 -9.79 0.10 -7.03
CA ALA A 54 -11.01 0.70 -6.52
C ALA A 54 -11.11 2.17 -6.93
N ILE A 55 -12.34 2.68 -6.95
CA ILE A 55 -12.62 4.11 -6.99
C ILE A 55 -12.86 4.55 -5.55
N VAL A 56 -12.08 5.51 -5.08
CA VAL A 56 -12.15 6.05 -3.71
C VAL A 56 -12.40 7.56 -3.77
N HIS A 57 -12.91 8.15 -2.69
CA HIS A 57 -12.91 9.60 -2.57
C HIS A 57 -11.49 10.10 -2.35
N VAL A 58 -11.15 11.25 -2.94
CA VAL A 58 -9.83 11.86 -2.73
C VAL A 58 -9.61 12.16 -1.24
N ASP A 59 -10.67 12.49 -0.51
CA ASP A 59 -10.62 12.76 0.94
C ASP A 59 -10.28 11.52 1.80
N GLU A 60 -10.36 10.30 1.23
CA GLU A 60 -9.91 9.07 1.89
C GLU A 60 -8.39 8.86 1.74
N ILE A 61 -7.72 9.62 0.86
CA ILE A 61 -6.28 9.55 0.66
C ILE A 61 -5.60 10.29 1.82
N VAL A 62 -4.95 9.53 2.70
CA VAL A 62 -4.32 10.08 3.89
C VAL A 62 -3.10 10.95 3.55
N ARG A 63 -2.16 10.41 2.76
CA ARG A 63 -0.93 11.11 2.37
C ARG A 63 -0.16 10.37 1.26
N PRO A 64 0.74 11.07 0.53
CA PRO A 64 1.75 10.43 -0.30
C PRO A 64 2.69 9.55 0.54
N CYS A 65 3.22 8.50 -0.07
CA CYS A 65 4.24 7.64 0.52
C CYS A 65 5.28 7.27 -0.54
N HIS A 66 6.46 6.86 -0.10
CA HIS A 66 7.56 6.50 -0.99
C HIS A 66 7.75 4.99 -1.02
N LEU A 67 7.79 4.41 -2.22
CA LEU A 67 8.12 3.01 -2.41
C LEU A 67 9.47 2.90 -3.12
N ILE A 68 10.35 2.10 -2.55
CA ILE A 68 11.66 1.81 -3.14
C ILE A 68 11.54 0.50 -3.91
N PRO A 69 11.75 0.48 -5.23
CA PRO A 69 11.72 -0.77 -5.98
C PRO A 69 12.80 -1.72 -5.45
N LYS A 70 12.40 -2.95 -5.12
CA LYS A 70 13.35 -3.96 -4.67
C LYS A 70 14.06 -4.52 -5.90
N MET A 71 15.35 -4.20 -6.01
CA MET A 71 16.22 -4.77 -7.02
C MET A 71 16.47 -6.26 -6.70
N GLY A 72 16.53 -7.07 -7.76
CA GLY A 72 16.91 -8.48 -7.65
C GLY A 72 18.43 -8.63 -7.54
N HIS A 73 18.96 -9.73 -8.07
CA HIS A 73 20.40 -9.90 -8.22
C HIS A 73 21.02 -8.83 -9.13
N GLU A 74 20.27 -8.40 -10.15
CA GLU A 74 20.63 -7.31 -11.03
C GLU A 74 19.51 -6.27 -11.04
N CYS A 75 19.90 -4.99 -11.18
CA CYS A 75 18.96 -3.92 -11.46
C CYS A 75 18.54 -4.01 -12.92
N ASP A 76 17.25 -3.94 -13.21
CA ASP A 76 16.79 -3.90 -14.59
C ASP A 76 17.07 -2.50 -15.17
N HIS A 77 17.94 -2.47 -16.19
CA HIS A 77 18.39 -1.23 -16.82
C HIS A 77 17.29 -0.51 -17.62
N SER A 78 16.14 -1.17 -17.85
CA SER A 78 14.97 -0.53 -18.47
C SER A 78 14.19 0.36 -17.50
N TRP A 79 14.50 0.30 -16.20
CA TRP A 79 13.82 1.09 -15.19
C TRP A 79 14.15 2.58 -15.32
N THR A 80 13.09 3.37 -15.33
CA THR A 80 13.10 4.82 -15.28
C THR A 80 12.16 5.26 -14.16
N SER A 81 12.24 6.53 -13.75
CA SER A 81 11.29 7.10 -12.79
C SER A 81 9.83 6.89 -13.20
N ASP A 82 9.57 6.85 -14.50
CA ASP A 82 8.23 6.88 -15.07
C ASP A 82 7.61 5.48 -15.17
N ASN A 83 8.44 4.44 -15.30
CA ASN A 83 7.96 3.07 -15.53
C ASN A 83 8.24 2.10 -14.38
N VAL A 84 9.11 2.45 -13.42
CA VAL A 84 9.58 1.48 -12.42
C VAL A 84 8.45 0.95 -11.54
N TYR A 85 7.42 1.75 -11.29
CA TYR A 85 6.22 1.34 -10.55
C TYR A 85 5.36 0.32 -11.32
N GLU A 86 5.45 0.29 -12.64
CA GLU A 86 4.75 -0.67 -13.51
C GLU A 86 5.56 -1.95 -13.70
N LEU A 87 6.89 -1.83 -13.83
CA LEU A 87 7.78 -2.94 -14.17
C LEU A 87 8.28 -3.73 -12.95
N ALA A 88 8.47 -3.09 -11.80
CA ALA A 88 8.98 -3.78 -10.62
C ALA A 88 7.87 -4.61 -9.93
N ASN A 89 8.23 -5.83 -9.52
CA ASN A 89 7.30 -6.76 -8.87
C ASN A 89 7.08 -6.48 -7.39
N THR A 90 8.13 -6.02 -6.72
CA THR A 90 8.18 -5.86 -5.27
C THR A 90 8.84 -4.55 -4.89
N PHE A 91 8.40 -3.96 -3.78
CA PHE A 91 8.85 -2.69 -3.29
C PHE A 91 9.05 -2.75 -1.78
N PHE A 92 9.93 -1.90 -1.26
CA PHE A 92 9.98 -1.57 0.15
C PHE A 92 9.19 -0.29 0.41
N PHE A 93 8.31 -0.33 1.39
CA PHE A 93 7.61 0.85 1.89
C PHE A 93 8.55 1.65 2.78
N ASN A 94 8.92 2.85 2.35
CA ASN A 94 9.81 3.72 3.11
C ASN A 94 9.01 4.54 4.13
N ASP A 95 8.76 3.98 5.30
CA ASP A 95 8.15 4.68 6.43
C ASP A 95 9.10 5.69 7.10
N PHE A 96 10.40 5.62 6.84
CA PHE A 96 11.40 6.54 7.39
C PHE A 96 11.55 7.86 6.61
N ILE A 97 10.85 8.04 5.49
CA ILE A 97 10.93 9.27 4.68
C ILE A 97 10.42 10.50 5.45
N ASP A 98 9.53 10.27 6.42
CA ASP A 98 8.77 11.29 7.11
C ASP A 98 8.38 10.80 8.52
N ILE A 99 8.57 11.66 9.53
CA ILE A 99 8.33 11.28 10.94
C ILE A 99 6.85 10.97 11.18
N ASP A 100 5.93 11.70 10.56
CA ASP A 100 4.50 11.45 10.71
C ASP A 100 4.12 10.08 10.12
N LEU A 101 4.69 9.73 8.96
CA LEU A 101 4.48 8.43 8.33
C LEU A 101 5.03 7.29 9.21
N PHE A 102 6.22 7.44 9.76
CA PHE A 102 6.83 6.49 10.68
C PHE A 102 5.97 6.27 11.94
N LEU A 103 5.50 7.35 12.57
CA LEU A 103 4.62 7.26 13.74
C LEU A 103 3.30 6.58 13.38
N LEU A 104 2.70 6.95 12.24
CA LEU A 104 1.45 6.35 11.77
C LEU A 104 1.58 4.84 11.57
N THR A 105 2.62 4.35 10.89
CA THR A 105 2.82 2.91 10.71
C THR A 105 3.04 2.19 12.02
N PHE A 106 3.86 2.76 12.91
CA PHE A 106 4.11 2.22 14.24
C PHE A 106 2.81 2.06 15.06
N PHE A 107 1.94 3.08 15.08
CA PHE A 107 0.66 2.99 15.80
C PHE A 107 -0.30 1.98 15.18
N LEU A 108 -0.37 1.90 13.85
CA LEU A 108 -1.24 0.95 13.15
C LEU A 108 -0.81 -0.50 13.41
N GLN A 109 0.50 -0.78 13.41
CA GLN A 109 1.04 -2.11 13.73
C GLN A 109 0.74 -2.53 15.17
N ASN A 110 0.98 -1.64 16.15
CA ASN A 110 0.76 -1.95 17.56
C ASN A 110 -0.72 -2.21 17.87
N ARG A 111 -1.65 -1.51 17.20
CA ARG A 111 -3.09 -1.80 17.28
C ARG A 111 -3.44 -3.19 16.72
N ALA A 112 -2.86 -3.55 15.58
CA ALA A 112 -3.09 -4.87 14.99
C ALA A 112 -2.59 -6.01 15.91
N ILE A 113 -1.40 -5.85 16.52
CA ILE A 113 -0.85 -6.83 17.47
C ILE A 113 -1.76 -6.99 18.70
N SER A 114 -2.20 -5.88 19.31
CA SER A 114 -3.11 -5.92 20.46
C SER A 114 -4.43 -6.64 20.15
N SER A 115 -4.99 -6.41 18.96
CA SER A 115 -6.22 -7.10 18.51
C SER A 115 -6.04 -8.60 18.25
N THR A 116 -4.82 -9.03 17.90
CA THR A 116 -4.52 -10.43 17.59
C THR A 116 -4.22 -11.23 18.87
N VAL A 117 -3.54 -10.61 19.86
CA VAL A 117 -3.28 -11.21 21.18
C VAL A 117 -4.58 -11.46 21.94
N SER A 118 -5.56 -10.56 21.83
CA SER A 118 -6.89 -10.74 22.46
C SER A 118 -7.73 -11.88 21.86
N LYS A 119 -7.33 -12.48 20.73
CA LYS A 119 -8.07 -13.55 20.03
C LYS A 119 -7.50 -14.96 20.23
N LYS A 120 -6.45 -15.17 21.04
CA LYS A 120 -6.02 -16.53 21.40
C LYS A 120 -7.01 -17.14 22.41
N PRO A 121 -7.71 -18.24 22.09
CA PRO A 121 -8.50 -18.96 23.08
C PRO A 121 -7.56 -19.74 24.00
N SER A 122 -7.84 -19.64 25.30
CA SER A 122 -7.26 -20.47 26.35
C SER A 122 -7.73 -21.92 26.19
N ALA A 123 -6.98 -22.75 25.48
CA ALA A 123 -7.13 -24.20 25.41
C ALA A 123 -5.77 -24.78 24.96
N GLU A 124 -5.11 -25.73 25.60
CA GLU A 124 -5.48 -26.70 26.63
C GLU A 124 -4.29 -26.91 27.59
N LEU A 125 -4.59 -26.94 28.89
CA LEU A 125 -3.82 -27.65 29.91
C LEU A 125 -4.56 -28.98 30.11
N ARG A 126 -4.03 -30.08 29.58
CA ARG A 126 -4.20 -31.46 30.09
C ARG A 126 -2.99 -32.30 29.76
#